data_AF-A0A3B4X2J0-F1
#
_entry.id   AF-A0A3B4X2J0-F1
#
_cell.length_a   1.000
_cell.length_b   1.000
_cell.length_c   1.000
_cell.angle_alpha   90.00
_cell.angle_beta   90.00
_cell.angle_gamma   90.00
#
_symmetry.space_group_name_H-M   'P 1'
#
loop_
_entity.id
_entity.type
_entity.pdbx_description
1 polymer ?
#
loop_
_entity_poly.entity_id
_entity_poly.type
_entity_poly.pdbx_seq_one_letter_code
_entity_poly.pdbx_strand_id
1 'polypeptide(L)'
;MASHCRQEHCQLCGLTSPYTYYGQKPPNTRAIVLLEECFVTKDPFSPDKEKFLVLGSSCSLCNLCVCVGSCRLLGRGTISTR
;
A
#
# COMPACT_ATOMS: atom_id res chain seq x y z
N MET A 1 -8.11 2.06 -24.96
CA MET A 1 -6.94 1.44 -24.29
C MET A 1 -7.31 1.28 -22.83
N ALA A 2 -7.71 0.09 -22.40
CA ALA A 2 -8.15 -0.15 -21.03
C ALA A 2 -6.93 -0.04 -20.11
N SER A 3 -6.79 1.10 -19.45
CA SER A 3 -5.89 1.30 -18.32
C SER A 3 -6.21 0.20 -17.31
N HIS A 4 -5.33 -0.79 -17.13
CA HIS A 4 -5.51 -1.80 -16.09
C HIS A 4 -5.40 -1.11 -14.73
N CYS A 5 -6.53 -0.61 -14.23
CA CYS A 5 -6.68 -0.08 -12.89
C CYS A 5 -6.64 -1.26 -11.93
N ARG A 6 -5.44 -1.64 -11.47
CA ARG A 6 -5.30 -2.69 -10.46
C ARG A 6 -5.83 -2.15 -9.13
N GLN A 7 -6.60 -2.95 -8.41
CA GLN A 7 -7.25 -2.55 -7.17
C GLN A 7 -6.77 -3.43 -6.02
N GLU A 8 -6.44 -2.85 -4.87
CA GLU A 8 -6.30 -3.58 -3.63
C GLU A 8 -7.66 -3.73 -2.96
N HIS A 9 -7.88 -4.89 -2.34
CA HIS A 9 -9.08 -5.18 -1.59
C HIS A 9 -8.70 -5.59 -0.16
N CYS A 10 -9.09 -4.78 0.82
CA CYS A 10 -8.86 -5.06 2.22
C CYS A 10 -9.85 -6.13 2.70
N GLN A 11 -9.33 -7.29 3.12
CA GLN A 11 -10.15 -8.40 3.58
C GLN A 11 -10.74 -8.21 4.99
N LEU A 12 -10.32 -7.16 5.72
CA LEU A 12 -10.85 -6.84 7.06
C LEU A 12 -12.02 -5.87 7.04
N CYS A 13 -11.98 -4.86 6.15
CA CYS A 13 -13.00 -3.81 6.10
C CYS A 13 -13.71 -3.67 4.75
N GLY A 14 -13.33 -4.47 3.74
CA GLY A 14 -13.91 -4.44 2.40
C GLY A 14 -13.51 -3.24 1.55
N LEU A 15 -12.63 -2.36 2.07
CA LEU A 15 -12.15 -1.20 1.33
C LEU A 15 -11.45 -1.66 0.04
N THR A 16 -11.91 -1.12 -1.08
CA THR A 16 -11.29 -1.34 -2.38
C THR A 16 -10.78 -0.02 -2.91
N SER A 17 -9.52 0.03 -3.32
CA SER A 17 -8.92 1.25 -3.86
C SER A 17 -7.91 0.90 -4.95
N PRO A 18 -7.68 1.79 -5.93
CA PRO A 18 -6.75 1.54 -7.02
C PRO A 18 -5.30 1.80 -6.62
N TYR A 19 -4.40 0.89 -6.99
CA TYR A 19 -2.96 1.08 -6.88
C TYR A 19 -2.28 1.18 -8.24
N THR A 20 -1.11 1.81 -8.23
CA THR A 20 -0.24 1.96 -9.41
C THR A 20 1.01 1.11 -9.33
N TYR A 21 1.41 0.67 -8.13
CA TYR A 21 2.58 -0.19 -7.91
C TYR A 21 2.36 -1.11 -6.70
N TYR A 22 2.95 -2.31 -6.76
CA TYR A 22 3.06 -3.25 -5.64
C TYR A 22 4.52 -3.66 -5.47
N GLY A 23 5.03 -3.58 -4.25
CA GLY A 23 6.39 -4.00 -3.89
C GLY A 23 7.05 -3.10 -2.85
N GLN A 24 8.30 -3.41 -2.51
CA GLN A 24 9.06 -2.68 -1.49
C GLN A 24 9.71 -1.39 -2.01
N LYS A 25 9.95 -1.25 -3.32
CA LYS A 25 10.70 -0.13 -3.89
C LYS A 25 9.84 0.63 -4.91
N PRO A 26 9.01 1.58 -4.43
CA PRO A 26 8.22 2.42 -5.32
C PRO A 26 9.09 3.08 -6.39
N PRO A 27 8.63 3.16 -7.64
CA PRO A 27 9.33 3.90 -8.67
C PRO A 27 9.37 5.39 -8.30
N ASN A 28 10.44 6.08 -8.70
CA ASN A 28 10.67 7.52 -8.52
C ASN A 28 10.95 8.03 -7.10
N THR A 29 11.11 7.16 -6.10
CA THR A 29 11.62 7.57 -4.78
C THR A 29 13.11 7.23 -4.70
N ARG A 30 13.96 8.26 -4.78
CA ARG A 30 15.42 8.10 -4.89
C ARG A 30 16.10 7.48 -3.65
N ALA A 31 15.38 7.32 -2.53
CA ALA A 31 15.97 6.84 -1.28
C ALA A 31 15.02 6.07 -0.35
N ILE A 32 13.82 5.67 -0.80
CA ILE A 32 12.83 5.03 0.09
C ILE A 32 12.66 3.56 -0.31
N VAL A 33 12.87 2.67 0.67
CA VAL A 33 12.55 1.25 0.58
C VAL A 33 11.60 0.93 1.73
N LEU A 34 10.43 0.38 1.39
CA LEU A 34 9.45 -0.07 2.35
C LEU A 34 9.91 -1.41 2.95
N LEU A 35 9.59 -1.63 4.23
CA LEU A 35 9.99 -2.85 4.92
C LEU A 35 9.17 -4.08 4.47
N GLU A 36 8.01 -3.85 3.85
CA GLU A 36 7.12 -4.89 3.33
C GLU A 36 6.68 -4.54 1.90
N GLU A 37 6.25 -5.54 1.14
CA GLU A 37 5.61 -5.31 -0.15
C GLU A 37 4.26 -4.62 0.07
N CYS A 38 4.12 -3.40 -0.44
CA CYS A 38 2.93 -2.59 -0.21
C CYS A 38 2.24 -2.22 -1.52
N PHE A 39 0.92 -2.05 -1.45
CA PHE A 39 0.11 -1.44 -2.49
C PHE A 39 0.22 0.07 -2.38
N VAL A 40 0.70 0.73 -3.44
CA VAL A 40 0.91 2.18 -3.45
C VAL A 40 0.30 2.85 -4.68
N THR A 41 -0.17 4.07 -4.49
CA THR A 41 -0.63 4.95 -5.56
C THR A 41 0.11 6.29 -5.50
N LYS A 42 0.04 7.06 -6.58
CA LYS A 42 0.50 8.45 -6.55
C LYS A 42 -0.40 9.23 -5.61
N ASP A 43 0.19 10.09 -4.80
CA ASP A 43 -0.60 10.92 -3.88
C ASP A 43 -1.47 11.91 -4.70
N PRO A 44 -2.81 11.77 -4.67
CA PRO A 44 -3.70 12.64 -5.44
C PRO A 44 -3.80 14.06 -4.87
N PHE A 45 -3.32 14.28 -3.64
CA PHE A 45 -3.33 15.58 -2.96
C PHE A 45 -2.02 16.34 -3.12
N SER A 46 -0.97 15.67 -3.61
CA SER A 46 0.31 16.30 -3.90
C SER A 46 0.45 16.58 -5.40
N PRO A 47 0.77 17.82 -5.82
CA PRO A 47 1.10 18.11 -7.21
C PRO A 47 2.45 17.51 -7.64
N ASP A 48 3.26 17.10 -6.67
CA ASP A 48 4.55 16.45 -6.87
C ASP A 48 4.40 14.98 -7.26
N LYS A 49 4.97 14.60 -8.40
CA LYS A 49 4.84 13.25 -8.99
C LYS A 49 5.74 12.20 -8.31
N GLU A 50 6.62 12.59 -7.41
CA GLU A 50 7.52 11.71 -6.67
C GLU A 50 6.92 11.29 -5.31
N LYS A 51 5.83 11.93 -4.88
CA LYS A 51 5.07 11.55 -3.69
C LYS A 51 4.09 10.41 -3.97
N PHE A 52 4.03 9.47 -3.04
CA PHE A 52 3.19 8.29 -3.10
C PHE A 52 2.44 8.10 -1.79
N LEU A 53 1.28 7.46 -1.89
CA LEU A 53 0.46 7.05 -0.75
C LEU A 53 0.48 5.53 -0.66
N VAL A 54 0.73 5.03 0.55
CA VAL A 54 0.60 3.61 0.86
C VAL A 54 -0.87 3.32 1.19
N LEU A 55 -1.44 2.32 0.55
CA LEU A 55 -2.86 1.96 0.69
C LEU A 55 -3.03 0.74 1.59
N GLY A 56 -2.07 -0.19 1.54
CA GLY A 56 -2.06 -1.40 2.35
C GLY A 56 -0.88 -2.32 2.05
N SER A 57 -0.88 -3.50 2.67
CA SER A 57 0.08 -4.58 2.41
C SER A 57 -0.58 -5.95 2.61
N SER A 58 0.17 -7.01 2.32
CA SER A 58 -0.17 -8.37 2.75
C SER A 58 0.38 -8.62 4.15
N CYS A 59 -0.48 -8.99 5.10
CA CYS A 59 -0.09 -9.32 6.46
C CYS A 59 0.82 -10.57 6.47
N SER A 60 2.02 -10.46 7.02
CA SER A 60 3.01 -11.56 7.06
C SER A 60 2.58 -12.77 7.91
N LEU A 61 1.63 -12.58 8.83
CA LEU A 61 1.16 -13.65 9.72
C LEU A 61 0.00 -14.46 9.14
N CYS A 62 -0.94 -13.80 8.46
CA CYS A 62 -2.17 -14.43 7.96
C CYS A 62 -2.33 -14.38 6.44
N ASN A 63 -1.38 -13.75 5.73
CA ASN A 63 -1.35 -13.56 4.29
C ASN A 63 -2.59 -12.84 3.72
N LEU A 64 -3.32 -12.10 4.56
CA LEU A 64 -4.48 -11.31 4.15
C LEU A 64 -4.05 -9.92 3.68
N CYS A 65 -4.67 -9.42 2.63
CA CYS A 65 -4.51 -8.03 2.19
C CYS A 65 -5.25 -7.09 3.14
N VAL A 66 -4.53 -6.13 3.73
CA VAL A 66 -5.05 -5.21 4.74
C VAL A 66 -4.67 -3.77 4.41
N CYS A 67 -5.61 -2.84 4.61
CA CYS A 67 -5.34 -1.41 4.43
C CYS A 67 -4.63 -0.81 5.66
N VAL A 68 -3.88 0.27 5.45
CA VAL A 68 -3.06 0.90 6.51
C VAL A 68 -3.90 1.42 7.68
N GLY A 69 -5.18 1.74 7.46
CA GLY A 69 -6.08 2.30 8.46
C GLY A 69 -6.83 1.30 9.36
N SER A 70 -6.84 0.00 9.01
CA SER A 70 -7.66 -1.01 9.71
C SER A 70 -6.88 -2.01 10.56
N CYS A 71 -5.57 -1.80 10.80
CA CYS A 71 -4.81 -2.60 11.74
C CYS A 71 -5.12 -2.20 13.21
N ARG A 72 -6.38 -2.38 13.64
CA ARG A 72 -6.82 -2.18 15.04
C ARG A 72 -6.69 -3.44 15.90
N LEU A 73 -6.30 -4.57 15.32
CA LEU A 73 -6.12 -5.84 16.05
C LEU A 73 -4.64 -6.06 16.37
N LEU A 74 -4.30 -5.69 17.61
CA LEU A 74 -3.20 -6.16 18.47
C LEU A 74 -1.88 -6.63 17.81
N GLY A 75 -0.81 -5.88 18.08
CA GLY A 75 0.57 -6.35 18.30
C GLY A 75 1.11 -7.50 17.44
N ARG A 76 2.06 -7.17 16.55
CA ARG A 76 3.04 -8.04 15.83
C ARG A 76 2.93 -8.13 14.30
N GLY A 77 2.34 -7.15 13.63
CA GLY A 77 2.40 -7.11 12.17
C GLY A 77 2.04 -5.73 11.63
N THR A 78 2.74 -4.70 12.08
CA THR A 78 2.63 -3.37 11.47
C THR A 78 3.52 -3.33 10.23
N ILE A 79 2.95 -2.85 9.13
CA ILE A 79 3.71 -2.26 8.02
C ILE A 79 4.69 -1.28 8.65
N SER A 80 5.93 -1.73 8.78
CA SER A 80 6.96 -0.96 9.47
C SER A 80 7.40 0.12 8.48
N THR A 81 6.83 1.32 8.62
CA THR A 81 7.41 2.53 8.04
C THR A 81 8.36 3.10 9.11
N ARG A 82 9.59 2.59 9.17
CA ARG A 82 10.68 3.30 9.87
C ARG A 82 11.26 4.36 8.94
#